data_AF-A0A0C2MXC9-F1
#
_entry.id   AF-A0A0C2MXC9-F1
#
_cell.length_a   1.000
_cell.length_b   1.000
_cell.length_c   1.000
_cell.angle_alpha   90.00
_cell.angle_beta   90.00
_cell.angle_gamma   90.00
#
_symmetry.space_group_name_H-M   'P 1'
#
loop_
_entity.id
_entity.type
_entity.pdbx_description
1 polymer ?
#
loop_
_entity_poly.entity_id
_entity_poly.type
_entity_poly.pdbx_seq_one_letter_code
_entity_poly.pdbx_strand_id
1 'polypeptide(L)'
;MGNTATPISEVSEPKDDPKALIANEIETLLQKGKELQDSKHFEEAGEVYTIIAQLKEKQCVDYYGLTIMYQTSATCYFEAKSRKAIDSCERAIDAILNDGRIDLGIGHCFKYGHVIQLNLGDAEKKEELFNRGDQLRIQHNITHSCPMKKVEESEIRNDKQKVLQELRKENAGWFWYYIPNIQIYAGNASDVMKRFLNMRLMVNQLTKRK
;
A
#
# COMPACT_ATOMS: atom_id res chain seq x y z
N MET A 1 -26.40 10.03 69.84
CA MET A 1 -24.94 10.06 69.58
C MET A 1 -24.64 8.88 68.67
N GLY A 2 -24.23 8.95 67.42
CA GLY A 2 -24.05 10.00 66.43
C GLY A 2 -23.63 9.20 65.20
N ASN A 3 -24.53 9.03 64.22
CA ASN A 3 -24.26 8.21 63.04
C ASN A 3 -23.16 8.87 62.20
N THR A 4 -21.98 8.25 62.18
CA THR A 4 -20.87 8.63 61.31
C THR A 4 -21.13 8.05 59.92
N ALA A 5 -21.78 8.83 59.06
CA ALA A 5 -21.90 8.53 57.64
C ALA A 5 -20.50 8.51 57.02
N THR A 6 -20.09 7.36 56.49
CA THR A 6 -18.84 7.20 55.75
C THR A 6 -18.92 7.99 54.45
N PRO A 7 -17.92 8.84 54.11
CA PRO A 7 -17.90 9.54 52.84
C PRO A 7 -17.83 8.51 51.72
N ILE A 8 -18.85 8.48 50.85
CA ILE A 8 -18.79 7.72 49.61
C ILE A 8 -17.74 8.43 48.75
N SER A 9 -16.54 7.87 48.69
CA SER A 9 -15.49 8.32 47.79
C SER A 9 -16.02 8.23 46.37
N GLU A 10 -16.22 9.38 45.75
CA GLU A 10 -16.64 9.54 44.37
C GLU A 10 -15.63 8.82 43.47
N VAL A 11 -15.99 7.61 43.01
CA VAL A 11 -15.18 6.85 42.06
C VAL A 11 -15.30 7.59 40.74
N SER A 12 -14.30 8.40 40.40
CA SER A 12 -14.24 9.05 39.11
C SER A 12 -14.20 7.98 38.02
N GLU A 13 -15.28 7.84 37.25
CA GLU A 13 -15.28 6.99 36.07
C GLU A 13 -14.12 7.40 35.16
N PRO A 14 -13.22 6.46 34.78
CA PRO A 14 -12.16 6.76 33.84
C PRO A 14 -12.81 7.17 32.53
N LYS A 15 -12.63 8.44 32.15
CA LYS A 15 -13.01 8.94 30.83
C LYS A 15 -12.00 8.36 29.85
N ASP A 16 -12.27 7.15 29.37
CA ASP A 16 -11.42 6.50 28.37
C ASP A 16 -11.31 7.41 27.14
N ASP A 17 -10.08 7.72 26.73
CA ASP A 17 -9.81 8.49 25.52
C ASP A 17 -10.38 7.74 24.31
N PRO A 18 -11.33 8.31 23.55
CA PRO A 18 -11.92 7.67 22.36
C PRO A 18 -10.86 7.20 21.35
N LYS A 19 -9.69 7.86 21.30
CA LYS A 19 -8.58 7.43 20.43
C LYS A 19 -7.97 6.11 20.87
N ALA A 20 -7.82 5.89 22.19
CA ALA A 20 -7.27 4.66 22.74
C ALA A 20 -8.21 3.47 22.48
N LEU A 21 -9.53 3.69 22.58
CA LEU A 21 -10.51 2.65 22.28
C LEU A 21 -10.42 2.17 20.82
N ILE A 22 -10.36 3.11 19.86
CA ILE A 22 -10.25 2.76 18.44
C ILE A 22 -8.90 2.08 18.13
N ALA A 23 -7.81 2.49 18.79
CA ALA A 23 -6.51 1.84 18.59
C ALA A 23 -6.55 0.35 19.00
N ASN A 24 -7.16 0.02 20.14
CA ASN A 24 -7.34 -1.36 20.60
C ASN A 24 -8.25 -2.17 19.66
N GLU A 25 -9.30 -1.53 19.12
CA GLU A 25 -10.18 -2.16 18.14
C GLU A 25 -9.42 -2.48 16.84
N ILE A 26 -8.61 -1.54 16.34
CA ILE A 26 -7.76 -1.76 15.15
C ILE A 26 -6.79 -2.93 15.38
N GLU A 27 -6.15 -3.03 16.55
CA GLU A 27 -5.24 -4.12 16.87
C GLU A 27 -5.95 -5.49 16.87
N THR A 28 -7.12 -5.56 17.49
CA THR A 28 -7.96 -6.77 17.52
C THR A 28 -8.36 -7.20 16.10
N LEU A 29 -8.79 -6.24 15.28
CA LEU A 29 -9.16 -6.50 13.88
C LEU A 29 -7.95 -6.92 13.04
N LEU A 30 -6.77 -6.34 13.26
CA LEU A 30 -5.55 -6.73 12.55
C LEU A 30 -5.20 -8.19 12.81
N GLN A 31 -5.32 -8.64 14.06
CA GLN A 31 -5.09 -10.03 14.42
C GLN A 31 -6.11 -10.95 13.74
N LYS A 32 -7.40 -10.62 13.81
CA LYS A 32 -8.47 -11.35 13.12
C LYS A 32 -8.26 -11.44 11.60
N GLY A 33 -7.88 -10.33 10.97
CA GLY A 33 -7.61 -10.29 9.52
C GLY A 33 -6.49 -11.24 9.11
N LYS A 34 -5.42 -11.33 9.91
CA LYS A 34 -4.32 -12.27 9.68
C LYS A 34 -4.77 -13.72 9.84
N GLU A 35 -5.50 -14.03 10.91
CA GLU A 35 -6.02 -15.39 11.13
C GLU A 35 -6.93 -15.87 10.00
N LEU A 36 -7.79 -14.99 9.49
CA LEU A 36 -8.63 -15.27 8.32
C LEU A 36 -7.78 -15.49 7.06
N GLN A 37 -6.76 -14.66 6.83
CA GLN A 37 -5.85 -14.79 5.70
C GLN A 37 -5.05 -16.12 5.76
N ASP A 38 -4.49 -16.47 6.92
CA ASP A 38 -3.74 -17.72 7.13
C ASP A 38 -4.64 -18.94 6.94
N SER A 39 -5.91 -18.81 7.32
CA SER A 39 -6.95 -19.82 7.12
C SER A 39 -7.57 -19.79 5.71
N LYS A 40 -7.05 -18.96 4.79
CA LYS A 40 -7.53 -18.79 3.40
C LYS A 40 -8.97 -18.30 3.24
N HIS A 41 -9.53 -17.66 4.26
CA HIS A 41 -10.83 -16.98 4.22
C HIS A 41 -10.62 -15.55 3.69
N PHE A 42 -10.20 -15.45 2.43
CA PHE A 42 -9.68 -14.21 1.87
C PHE A 42 -10.75 -13.13 1.69
N GLU A 43 -12.00 -13.47 1.40
CA GLU A 43 -13.03 -12.44 1.25
C GLU A 43 -13.33 -11.75 2.60
N GLU A 44 -13.46 -12.53 3.68
CA GLU A 44 -13.68 -12.03 5.03
C GLU A 44 -12.45 -11.27 5.55
N ALA A 45 -11.24 -11.76 5.25
CA ALA A 45 -10.01 -11.02 5.56
C ALA A 45 -9.99 -9.66 4.86
N GLY A 46 -10.36 -9.63 3.58
CA GLY A 46 -10.49 -8.40 2.79
C GLY A 46 -11.46 -7.40 3.43
N GLU A 47 -12.59 -7.87 3.92
CA GLU A 47 -13.59 -7.04 4.61
C GLU A 47 -13.05 -6.47 5.92
N VAL A 48 -12.38 -7.29 6.74
CA VAL A 48 -11.75 -6.83 7.98
C VAL A 48 -10.72 -5.73 7.71
N TYR A 49 -9.87 -5.89 6.69
CA TYR A 49 -8.90 -4.85 6.31
C TYR A 49 -9.56 -3.58 5.77
N THR A 50 -10.69 -3.69 5.07
CA THR A 50 -11.49 -2.52 4.67
C THR A 50 -12.02 -1.77 5.89
N ILE A 51 -12.53 -2.48 6.90
CA ILE A 51 -13.04 -1.86 8.14
C ILE A 51 -11.90 -1.13 8.88
N ILE A 52 -10.72 -1.75 9.00
CA ILE A 52 -9.55 -1.10 9.62
C ILE A 52 -9.16 0.18 8.85
N ALA A 53 -9.17 0.13 7.52
CA ALA A 53 -8.91 1.29 6.68
C ALA A 53 -9.91 2.42 6.97
N GLN A 54 -11.21 2.12 7.02
CA GLN A 54 -12.25 3.09 7.32
C GLN A 54 -12.14 3.68 8.73
N LEU A 55 -11.74 2.89 9.73
CA LEU A 55 -11.47 3.39 11.09
C LEU A 55 -10.28 4.35 11.10
N LYS A 56 -9.20 4.03 10.39
CA LYS A 56 -8.03 4.92 10.24
C LYS A 56 -8.38 6.21 9.49
N GLU A 57 -9.20 6.11 8.45
CA GLU A 57 -9.67 7.25 7.65
C GLU A 57 -10.41 8.27 8.51
N LYS A 58 -11.31 7.81 9.41
CA LYS A 58 -12.02 8.67 10.36
C LYS A 58 -11.11 9.40 11.34
N GLN A 59 -9.94 8.85 11.63
CA GLN A 59 -8.97 9.49 12.53
C GLN A 59 -8.10 10.54 11.83
N CYS A 60 -8.01 10.54 10.49
CA CYS A 60 -7.24 11.48 9.67
C CYS A 60 -5.73 11.61 10.03
N VAL A 61 -5.10 10.60 10.65
CA VAL A 61 -3.71 10.72 11.15
C VAL A 61 -2.65 10.10 10.21
N ASP A 62 -3.02 9.10 9.41
CA ASP A 62 -2.03 8.19 8.80
C ASP A 62 -2.48 7.67 7.43
N TYR A 63 -2.27 8.48 6.37
CA TYR A 63 -2.56 8.08 4.99
C TYR A 63 -1.71 6.89 4.52
N TYR A 64 -0.51 6.73 5.07
CA TYR A 64 0.36 5.61 4.74
C TYR A 64 -0.23 4.30 5.25
N GLY A 65 -0.57 4.21 6.54
CA GLY A 65 -1.26 3.05 7.10
C GLY A 65 -2.61 2.80 6.44
N LEU A 66 -3.37 3.86 6.10
CA LEU A 66 -4.60 3.75 5.34
C LEU A 66 -4.39 3.07 3.98
N THR A 67 -3.37 3.52 3.24
CA THR A 67 -2.99 2.94 1.94
C THR A 67 -2.66 1.46 2.08
N ILE A 68 -1.87 1.07 3.09
CA ILE A 68 -1.49 -0.34 3.32
C ILE A 68 -2.71 -1.20 3.59
N MET A 69 -3.69 -0.71 4.36
CA MET A 69 -4.89 -1.47 4.68
C MET A 69 -5.77 -1.70 3.43
N TYR A 70 -5.99 -0.68 2.61
CA TYR A 70 -6.71 -0.85 1.35
C TYR A 70 -5.96 -1.75 0.35
N GLN A 71 -4.62 -1.67 0.30
CA GLN A 71 -3.78 -2.58 -0.49
C GLN A 71 -3.92 -4.04 -0.04
N THR A 72 -3.83 -4.28 1.26
CA THR A 72 -3.99 -5.62 1.86
C THR A 72 -5.41 -6.14 1.62
N SER A 73 -6.41 -5.28 1.70
CA SER A 73 -7.79 -5.65 1.37
C SER A 73 -7.96 -6.06 -0.10
N ALA A 74 -7.47 -5.23 -1.04
CA ALA A 74 -7.50 -5.53 -2.47
C ALA A 74 -6.81 -6.86 -2.79
N THR A 75 -5.67 -7.11 -2.15
CA THR A 75 -4.93 -8.38 -2.23
C THR A 75 -5.81 -9.57 -1.90
N CYS A 76 -6.46 -9.55 -0.74
CA CYS A 76 -7.31 -10.65 -0.31
C CYS A 76 -8.49 -10.83 -1.26
N TYR A 77 -9.09 -9.74 -1.74
CA TYR A 77 -10.17 -9.83 -2.73
C TYR A 77 -9.71 -10.38 -4.09
N PHE A 78 -8.48 -10.12 -4.54
CA PHE A 78 -7.95 -10.74 -5.76
C PHE A 78 -7.76 -12.26 -5.61
N GLU A 79 -7.30 -12.72 -4.44
CA GLU A 79 -7.22 -14.16 -4.13
C GLU A 79 -8.61 -14.80 -4.13
N ALA A 80 -9.60 -14.11 -3.57
CA ALA A 80 -11.00 -14.52 -3.58
C ALA A 80 -11.72 -14.32 -4.93
N LYS A 81 -11.05 -13.77 -5.97
CA LYS A 81 -11.66 -13.39 -7.26
C LYS A 81 -12.90 -12.47 -7.12
N SER A 82 -12.92 -11.63 -6.09
CA SER A 82 -14.02 -10.71 -5.80
C SER A 82 -13.83 -9.35 -6.47
N ARG A 83 -14.91 -8.79 -7.03
CA ARG A 83 -14.92 -7.44 -7.62
C ARG A 83 -14.66 -6.33 -6.59
N LYS A 84 -14.85 -6.60 -5.29
CA LYS A 84 -14.49 -5.67 -4.19
C LYS A 84 -13.01 -5.25 -4.21
N ALA A 85 -12.15 -6.02 -4.90
CA ALA A 85 -10.76 -5.64 -5.13
C ALA A 85 -10.63 -4.30 -5.86
N ILE A 86 -11.56 -3.98 -6.78
CA ILE A 86 -11.56 -2.74 -7.56
C ILE A 86 -11.75 -1.55 -6.62
N ASP A 87 -12.80 -1.54 -5.81
CA ASP A 87 -13.08 -0.47 -4.84
C ASP A 87 -11.91 -0.25 -3.89
N SER A 88 -11.28 -1.33 -3.43
CA SER A 88 -10.11 -1.27 -2.56
C SER A 88 -8.89 -0.67 -3.27
N CYS A 89 -8.67 -0.99 -4.54
CA CYS A 89 -7.62 -0.39 -5.37
C CYS A 89 -7.84 1.12 -5.54
N GLU A 90 -9.06 1.55 -5.83
CA GLU A 90 -9.40 2.96 -6.02
C GLU A 90 -9.21 3.75 -4.72
N ARG A 91 -9.69 3.23 -3.59
CA ARG A 91 -9.49 3.87 -2.28
C ARG A 91 -8.02 3.93 -1.87
N ALA A 92 -7.21 2.94 -2.24
CA ALA A 92 -5.76 3.02 -2.04
C ALA A 92 -5.12 4.13 -2.89
N ILE A 93 -5.55 4.31 -4.14
CA ILE A 93 -5.09 5.44 -4.98
C ILE A 93 -5.50 6.76 -4.32
N ASP A 94 -6.75 6.89 -3.89
CA ASP A 94 -7.25 8.12 -3.25
C ASP A 94 -6.46 8.47 -2.00
N ALA A 95 -6.17 7.48 -1.14
CA ALA A 95 -5.34 7.66 0.05
C ALA A 95 -3.92 8.16 -0.29
N ILE A 96 -3.31 7.64 -1.36
CA ILE A 96 -1.98 8.08 -1.83
C ILE A 96 -2.02 9.52 -2.36
N LEU A 97 -3.06 9.86 -3.12
CA LEU A 97 -3.24 11.21 -3.67
C LEU A 97 -3.50 12.24 -2.57
N ASN A 98 -4.32 11.88 -1.57
CA ASN A 98 -4.59 12.70 -0.39
C ASN A 98 -3.33 12.94 0.46
N ASP A 99 -2.38 12.00 0.45
CA ASP A 99 -1.05 12.15 1.06
C ASP A 99 -0.09 13.02 0.23
N GLY A 100 -0.54 13.59 -0.89
CA GLY A 100 0.27 14.44 -1.78
C GLY A 100 1.28 13.68 -2.64
N ARG A 101 1.28 12.33 -2.62
CA ARG A 101 2.22 11.49 -3.39
C ARG A 101 1.72 11.23 -4.81
N ILE A 102 1.58 12.29 -5.60
CA ILE A 102 0.97 12.26 -6.94
C ILE A 102 1.63 11.25 -7.89
N ASP A 103 2.97 11.25 -8.01
CA ASP A 103 3.71 10.31 -8.86
C ASP A 103 3.41 8.84 -8.49
N LEU A 104 3.28 8.56 -7.19
CA LEU A 104 2.98 7.22 -6.70
C LEU A 104 1.54 6.83 -7.04
N GLY A 105 0.58 7.75 -6.88
CA GLY A 105 -0.83 7.54 -7.23
C GLY A 105 -1.00 7.25 -8.71
N ILE A 106 -0.34 8.01 -9.58
CA ILE A 106 -0.28 7.76 -11.03
C ILE A 106 0.27 6.34 -11.31
N GLY A 107 1.38 5.96 -10.67
CA GLY A 107 1.92 4.61 -10.80
C GLY A 107 0.93 3.52 -10.39
N HIS A 108 0.14 3.76 -9.34
CA HIS A 108 -0.87 2.82 -8.85
C HIS A 108 -2.06 2.70 -9.81
N CYS A 109 -2.48 3.77 -10.48
CA CYS A 109 -3.50 3.71 -11.52
C CYS A 109 -3.13 2.67 -12.60
N PHE A 110 -1.95 2.78 -13.20
CA PHE A 110 -1.51 1.83 -14.23
C PHE A 110 -1.28 0.43 -13.68
N LYS A 111 -0.73 0.33 -12.47
CA LYS A 111 -0.49 -0.97 -11.84
C LYS A 111 -1.80 -1.71 -11.59
N TYR A 112 -2.75 -1.09 -10.90
CA TYR A 112 -4.01 -1.73 -10.56
C TYR A 112 -4.86 -2.01 -11.79
N GLY A 113 -4.88 -1.12 -12.78
CA GLY A 113 -5.54 -1.41 -14.05
C GLY A 113 -5.05 -2.73 -14.64
N HIS A 114 -3.73 -2.93 -14.71
CA HIS A 114 -3.16 -4.18 -15.22
C HIS A 114 -3.54 -5.40 -14.36
N VAL A 115 -3.42 -5.28 -13.03
CA VAL A 115 -3.77 -6.37 -12.10
C VAL A 115 -5.25 -6.75 -12.20
N ILE A 116 -6.16 -5.78 -12.34
CA ILE A 116 -7.60 -5.97 -12.50
C ILE A 116 -7.90 -6.72 -13.81
N GLN A 117 -7.30 -6.28 -14.92
CA GLN A 117 -7.45 -7.00 -16.19
C GLN A 117 -6.99 -8.46 -16.10
N LEU A 118 -5.84 -8.70 -15.47
CA LEU A 118 -5.27 -10.05 -15.37
C LEU A 118 -6.08 -10.95 -14.45
N ASN A 119 -6.52 -10.45 -13.29
CA ASN A 119 -7.15 -11.28 -12.26
C ASN A 119 -8.66 -11.39 -12.39
N LEU A 120 -9.32 -10.35 -12.91
CA LEU A 120 -10.78 -10.25 -12.98
C LEU A 120 -11.30 -10.17 -14.42
N GLY A 121 -10.43 -10.03 -15.43
CA GLY A 121 -10.83 -9.92 -16.82
C GLY A 121 -11.46 -8.57 -17.20
N ASP A 122 -11.48 -7.59 -16.29
CA ASP A 122 -12.20 -6.33 -16.46
C ASP A 122 -11.36 -5.30 -17.24
N ALA A 123 -11.47 -5.35 -18.56
CA ALA A 123 -10.76 -4.47 -19.48
C ALA A 123 -11.21 -3.01 -19.41
N GLU A 124 -12.51 -2.79 -19.15
CA GLU A 124 -13.08 -1.46 -19.03
C GLU A 124 -12.49 -0.73 -17.83
N LYS A 125 -12.47 -1.39 -16.66
CA LYS A 125 -11.88 -0.79 -15.45
C LYS A 125 -10.38 -0.56 -15.58
N LYS A 126 -9.66 -1.41 -16.31
CA LYS A 126 -8.25 -1.18 -16.66
C LYS A 126 -8.08 0.14 -17.42
N GLU A 127 -8.86 0.36 -18.48
CA GLU A 127 -8.79 1.59 -19.27
C GLU A 127 -9.21 2.82 -18.45
N GLU A 128 -10.23 2.70 -17.60
CA GLU A 128 -10.65 3.78 -16.70
C GLU A 128 -9.49 4.24 -15.78
N LEU A 129 -8.80 3.29 -15.16
CA LEU A 129 -7.65 3.60 -14.31
C LEU A 129 -6.48 4.18 -15.11
N PHE A 130 -6.22 3.68 -16.32
CA PHE A 130 -5.16 4.22 -17.19
C PHE A 130 -5.46 5.68 -17.55
N ASN A 131 -6.68 5.97 -17.97
CA ASN A 131 -7.15 7.32 -18.26
C ASN A 131 -7.03 8.23 -17.03
N ARG A 132 -7.40 7.73 -15.84
CA ARG A 132 -7.23 8.46 -14.58
C ARG A 132 -5.76 8.80 -14.32
N GLY A 133 -4.84 7.85 -14.53
CA GLY A 133 -3.40 8.07 -14.42
C GLY A 133 -2.88 9.13 -15.39
N ASP A 134 -3.33 9.11 -16.65
CA ASP A 134 -2.95 10.11 -17.65
C ASP A 134 -3.53 11.50 -17.35
N GLN A 135 -4.76 11.59 -16.87
CA GLN A 135 -5.36 12.86 -16.43
C GLN A 135 -4.58 13.48 -15.27
N LEU A 136 -4.22 12.70 -14.25
CA LEU A 136 -3.39 13.17 -13.13
C LEU A 136 -2.03 13.70 -13.61
N ARG A 137 -1.43 13.03 -14.60
CA ARG A 137 -0.17 13.48 -15.20
C ARG A 137 -0.31 14.84 -15.88
N ILE A 138 -1.38 15.04 -16.65
CA ILE A 138 -1.66 16.32 -17.31
C ILE A 138 -1.90 17.41 -16.27
N GLN A 139 -2.74 17.14 -15.26
CA GLN A 139 -3.09 18.09 -14.20
C GLN A 139 -1.87 18.60 -13.43
N HIS A 140 -0.88 17.74 -13.20
CA HIS A 140 0.32 18.08 -12.43
C HIS A 140 1.56 18.35 -13.30
N ASN A 141 1.41 18.51 -14.62
CA ASN A 141 2.51 18.72 -15.57
C ASN A 141 3.62 17.66 -15.50
N ILE A 142 3.26 16.40 -15.23
CA ILE A 142 4.18 15.27 -15.13
C ILE A 142 4.36 14.62 -16.50
N THR A 143 5.56 14.74 -17.04
CA THR A 143 5.91 14.14 -18.33
C THR A 143 5.88 12.60 -18.28
N HIS A 144 5.17 11.99 -19.23
CA HIS A 144 5.69 10.98 -20.15
C HIS A 144 6.81 10.02 -19.75
N SER A 145 6.91 9.48 -18.53
CA SER A 145 7.92 8.44 -18.26
C SER A 145 7.24 7.10 -18.07
N CYS A 146 7.24 6.24 -19.10
CA CYS A 146 6.79 4.86 -18.97
C CYS A 146 7.72 4.17 -17.95
N PRO A 147 7.25 3.83 -16.73
CA PRO A 147 8.12 3.26 -15.70
C PRO A 147 8.58 1.85 -16.07
N MET A 148 7.88 1.18 -16.99
CA MET A 148 8.18 -0.17 -17.46
C MET A 148 9.22 -0.23 -18.58
N LYS A 149 9.73 0.91 -19.08
CA LYS A 149 10.81 0.88 -20.05
C LYS A 149 12.03 0.26 -19.38
N LYS A 150 12.32 -1.00 -19.72
CA LYS A 150 13.54 -1.70 -19.28
C LYS A 150 14.72 -0.84 -19.70
N VAL A 151 15.39 -0.24 -18.73
CA VAL A 151 16.67 0.41 -18.98
C VAL A 151 17.71 -0.69 -19.08
N GLU A 152 18.48 -0.70 -20.17
CA GLU A 152 19.56 -1.68 -20.29
C GLU A 152 20.66 -1.37 -19.27
N GLU A 153 21.20 -2.41 -18.64
CA GLU A 153 22.23 -2.25 -17.61
C GLU A 153 23.47 -1.52 -18.14
N SER A 154 23.78 -1.71 -19.42
CA SER A 154 24.83 -1.03 -20.18
C SER A 154 24.64 0.50 -20.19
N GLU A 155 23.40 1.00 -20.24
CA GLU A 155 23.08 2.43 -20.31
C GLU A 155 23.26 3.16 -18.97
N ILE A 156 23.25 2.43 -17.85
CA ILE A 156 23.30 3.01 -16.50
C ILE A 156 24.60 2.73 -15.76
N ARG A 157 25.36 1.69 -16.14
CA ARG A 157 26.55 1.23 -15.41
C ARG A 157 27.57 2.33 -15.07
N ASN A 158 27.69 3.36 -15.91
CA ASN A 158 28.66 4.45 -15.74
C ASN A 158 28.04 5.76 -15.23
N ASP A 159 26.73 5.82 -14.98
CA ASP A 159 26.03 7.02 -14.55
C ASP A 159 25.37 6.81 -13.18
N LYS A 160 26.07 7.28 -12.13
CA LYS A 160 25.61 7.16 -10.74
C LYS A 160 24.22 7.75 -10.52
N GLN A 161 23.88 8.85 -11.19
CA GLN A 161 22.57 9.50 -11.02
C GLN A 161 21.47 8.66 -11.64
N LYS A 162 21.70 8.10 -12.84
CA LYS A 162 20.75 7.17 -13.45
C LYS A 162 20.55 5.90 -12.63
N VAL A 163 21.62 5.29 -12.09
CA VAL A 163 21.48 4.11 -11.22
C VAL A 163 20.64 4.42 -9.98
N LEU A 164 20.85 5.59 -9.35
CA LEU A 164 20.04 6.02 -8.21
C LEU A 164 18.58 6.29 -8.58
N GLN A 165 18.34 6.82 -9.78
CA GLN A 165 16.99 7.06 -10.30
C GLN A 165 16.25 5.73 -10.56
N GLU A 166 16.91 4.75 -11.18
CA GLU A 166 16.35 3.40 -11.38
C GLU A 166 16.12 2.67 -10.04
N LEU A 167 17.05 2.79 -9.08
CA LEU A 167 16.85 2.29 -7.72
C LEU A 167 15.63 2.91 -7.04
N ARG A 168 15.36 4.20 -7.27
CA ARG A 168 14.19 4.89 -6.72
C ARG A 168 12.89 4.40 -7.36
N LYS A 169 12.89 4.17 -8.67
CA LYS A 169 11.78 3.56 -9.41
C LYS A 169 11.51 2.13 -8.93
N GLU A 170 12.55 1.32 -8.79
CA GLU A 170 12.42 -0.01 -8.24
C GLU A 170 11.93 0.03 -6.80
N ASN A 171 12.48 0.90 -5.92
CA ASN A 171 12.06 0.99 -4.51
C ASN A 171 10.58 1.35 -4.34
N ALA A 172 10.00 2.13 -5.26
CA ALA A 172 8.55 2.35 -5.32
C ALA A 172 7.77 1.07 -5.69
N GLY A 173 8.42 0.14 -6.39
CA GLY A 173 7.95 -1.23 -6.66
C GLY A 173 8.22 -2.24 -5.53
N TRP A 174 9.28 -2.07 -4.73
CA TRP A 174 9.69 -2.98 -3.65
C TRP A 174 8.66 -3.12 -2.54
N PHE A 175 7.85 -2.09 -2.30
CA PHE A 175 6.77 -2.12 -1.29
C PHE A 175 5.78 -3.28 -1.52
N TRP A 176 5.71 -3.78 -2.77
CA TRP A 176 4.83 -4.86 -3.16
C TRP A 176 5.42 -6.26 -3.05
N TYR A 177 6.75 -6.39 -3.01
CA TYR A 177 7.42 -7.67 -2.79
C TYR A 177 7.48 -8.06 -1.30
N TYR A 178 7.17 -7.11 -0.40
CA TYR A 178 7.16 -7.31 1.05
C TYR A 178 5.75 -7.33 1.65
N ILE A 179 4.71 -7.45 0.82
CA ILE A 179 3.41 -7.97 1.28
C ILE A 179 3.53 -9.50 1.15
N PRO A 180 3.55 -10.27 2.26
CA PRO A 180 4.01 -11.67 2.26
C PRO A 180 3.31 -12.66 1.32
N ASN A 181 2.24 -12.30 0.63
CA ASN A 181 1.39 -13.24 -0.12
C ASN A 181 1.07 -12.83 -1.58
N ILE A 182 1.65 -11.75 -2.13
CA ILE A 182 1.44 -11.39 -3.56
C ILE A 182 2.69 -11.72 -4.37
N GLN A 183 2.69 -12.87 -5.03
CA GLN A 183 3.60 -13.15 -6.15
C GLN A 183 2.93 -12.77 -7.50
N ILE A 184 2.53 -11.50 -7.67
CA ILE A 184 1.80 -11.07 -8.89
C ILE A 184 2.73 -10.66 -10.05
N TYR A 185 4.04 -10.92 -9.99
CA TYR A 185 4.86 -10.97 -11.19
C TYR A 185 5.71 -12.23 -11.20
N ALA A 186 5.52 -13.05 -12.23
CA ALA A 186 6.37 -14.17 -12.60
C ALA A 186 7.75 -13.71 -13.14
N GLY A 187 8.41 -12.83 -12.40
CA GLY A 187 9.86 -12.77 -12.31
C GLY A 187 10.20 -13.37 -10.97
N ASN A 188 11.07 -14.38 -10.95
CA ASN A 188 11.48 -15.05 -9.71
C ASN A 188 11.86 -13.94 -8.71
N ALA A 189 11.29 -13.92 -7.50
CA ALA A 189 11.60 -12.86 -6.52
C ALA A 189 13.11 -12.73 -6.30
N SER A 190 13.84 -13.83 -6.50
CA SER A 190 15.30 -13.88 -6.56
C SER A 190 15.93 -12.98 -7.63
N ASP A 191 15.32 -12.82 -8.79
CA ASP A 191 15.86 -12.05 -9.92
C ASP A 191 15.67 -10.54 -9.72
N VAL A 192 14.54 -10.15 -9.11
CA VAL A 192 14.32 -8.77 -8.66
C VAL A 192 15.29 -8.42 -7.52
N MET A 193 15.45 -9.34 -6.55
CA MET A 193 16.47 -9.20 -5.49
C MET A 193 17.89 -9.09 -6.03
N LYS A 194 18.26 -9.94 -6.99
CA LYS A 194 19.56 -9.89 -7.67
C LYS A 194 19.77 -8.56 -8.37
N ARG A 195 18.77 -8.05 -9.10
CA ARG A 195 18.86 -6.73 -9.76
C ARG A 195 19.08 -5.61 -8.77
N PHE A 196 18.33 -5.58 -7.68
CA PHE A 196 18.49 -4.57 -6.63
C PHE A 196 19.85 -4.65 -5.94
N LEU A 197 20.29 -5.86 -5.56
CA LEU A 197 21.61 -6.08 -4.99
C LEU A 197 22.71 -5.63 -5.97
N ASN A 198 22.58 -5.95 -7.26
CA ASN A 198 23.50 -5.52 -8.31
C ASN A 198 23.55 -3.99 -8.45
N MET A 199 22.40 -3.31 -8.46
CA MET A 199 22.37 -1.85 -8.51
C MET A 199 22.97 -1.20 -7.26
N ARG A 200 22.71 -1.77 -6.07
CA ARG A 200 23.31 -1.29 -4.82
C ARG A 200 24.82 -1.49 -4.81
N LEU A 201 25.31 -2.61 -5.35
CA LEU A 201 26.73 -2.87 -5.57
C LEU A 201 27.34 -1.86 -6.56
N MET A 202 26.66 -1.53 -7.67
CA MET A 202 27.11 -0.51 -8.62
C MET A 202 27.25 0.86 -7.97
N VAL A 203 26.26 1.30 -7.17
CA VAL A 203 26.34 2.57 -6.43
C VAL A 203 27.57 2.58 -5.51
N ASN A 204 27.80 1.48 -4.79
CA ASN A 204 28.95 1.32 -3.88
C ASN A 204 30.31 1.30 -4.61
N GLN A 205 30.37 0.75 -5.82
CA GLN A 205 31.58 0.80 -6.65
C GLN A 205 31.86 2.22 -7.17
N LEU A 206 30.82 2.94 -7.59
CA LEU A 206 30.92 4.31 -8.08
C LEU A 206 31.28 5.32 -6.98
N THR A 207 30.93 5.06 -5.71
CA THR A 207 31.34 5.90 -4.58
C THR A 207 32.80 5.72 -4.17
N LYS A 208 33.40 4.55 -4.38
CA LYS A 208 34.79 4.23 -4.02
C LYS A 208 35.85 4.72 -5.01
N ARG A 209 35.45 5.21 -6.19
CA ARG A 209 36.36 5.74 -7.24
C ARG A 209 36.66 7.24 -7.11
N LYS A 210 36.31 7.85 -5.99
CA LYS A 210 36.65 9.23 -5.63
C LYS A 210 37.74 9.20 -4.56
#